data_AF-A0A958KHN0-F1
#
_entry.id   AF-A0A958KHN0-F1
#
_cell.length_a   1.000
_cell.length_b   1.000
_cell.length_c   1.000
_cell.angle_alpha   90.00
_cell.angle_beta   90.00
_cell.angle_gamma   90.00
#
_symmetry.space_group_name_H-M   'P 1'
#
loop_
_entity.id
_entity.type
_entity.pdbx_description
1 polymer ?
#
loop_
_entity_poly.entity_id
_entity_poly.type
_entity_poly.pdbx_seq_one_letter_code
_entity_poly.pdbx_strand_id
1 'polypeptide(L)' 'MGRWKRNGVIVIMYAYDHDPRHVHIFEDGQRMLKFDVDTWSVMEGKLTPKAKKALEMLRKEGVL' A
#
# COMPACT_ATOMS: atom_id res chain seq x y z
N MET A 1 -10.86 -5.73 3.03
CA MET A 1 -11.20 -4.37 2.55
C MET A 1 -10.62 -3.36 3.52
N GLY A 2 -9.80 -2.43 3.05
CA GLY A 2 -9.26 -1.38 3.90
C GLY A 2 -8.81 -0.17 3.09
N ARG A 3 -8.99 1.02 3.67
CA ARG A 3 -8.60 2.28 3.06
C ARG A 3 -8.02 3.18 4.15
N TRP A 4 -6.74 3.52 4.00
CA TRP A 4 -6.01 4.32 4.98
C TRP A 4 -5.34 5.51 4.31
N LYS A 5 -5.24 6.62 5.05
CA LYS A 5 -4.45 7.79 4.64
C LYS A 5 -3.27 7.91 5.59
N ARG A 6 -2.05 7.81 5.08
CA ARG A 6 -0.81 7.93 5.86
C ARG A 6 0.25 8.66 5.05
N ASN A 7 0.97 9.56 5.71
CA ASN A 7 2.13 10.26 5.15
C ASN A 7 1.88 10.89 3.74
N GLY A 8 0.68 11.42 3.52
CA GLY A 8 0.30 12.09 2.27
C GLY A 8 -0.22 11.18 1.16
N VAL A 9 -0.21 9.86 1.33
CA VAL A 9 -0.73 8.90 0.33
C VAL A 9 -1.97 8.16 0.85
N ILE A 10 -2.75 7.59 -0.07
CA ILE A 10 -3.88 6.71 0.22
C ILE A 10 -3.46 5.28 -0.07
N VAL A 11 -3.66 4.37 0.88
CA VAL A 11 -3.41 2.93 0.74
C VAL A 11 -4.75 2.21 0.73
N ILE A 12 -4.98 1.37 -0.27
CA ILE A 12 -6.22 0.61 -0.45
C ILE A 12 -5.90 -0.88 -0.56
N MET A 13 -6.58 -1.71 0.21
CA MET A 13 -6.62 -3.16 0.08
C MET A 13 -8.03 -3.58 -0.35
N TYR A 14 -8.18 -4.19 -1.53
CA TYR A 14 -9.50 -4.59 -2.00
C TYR A 14 -9.97 -5.89 -1.32
N ALA A 15 -11.27 -6.09 -1.24
CA ALA A 15 -11.85 -7.30 -0.65
C ALA A 15 -11.62 -8.55 -1.52
N TYR A 16 -11.44 -8.34 -2.82
CA TYR A 16 -11.31 -9.39 -3.83
C TYR A 16 -9.90 -9.44 -4.42
N ASP A 17 -8.91 -8.86 -3.75
CA ASP A 17 -7.52 -9.05 -4.15
C ASP A 17 -7.20 -10.55 -4.00
N HIS A 18 -6.84 -11.16 -5.12
CA HIS A 18 -6.39 -12.54 -5.19
C HIS A 18 -4.97 -12.65 -4.65
N ASP A 19 -4.59 -13.85 -4.22
CA ASP A 19 -3.21 -14.12 -3.80
C ASP A 19 -2.20 -13.70 -4.89
N PRO A 20 -1.10 -13.03 -4.53
CA PRO A 20 -0.70 -12.64 -3.16
C PRO A 20 -1.49 -11.44 -2.62
N ARG A 21 -1.65 -11.36 -1.29
CA ARG A 21 -2.29 -10.19 -0.65
C ARG A 21 -1.49 -8.93 -0.98
N HIS A 22 -2.17 -7.91 -1.49
CA HIS A 22 -1.50 -6.69 -1.93
C HIS A 22 -2.31 -5.43 -1.61
N VAL A 23 -1.63 -4.29 -1.70
CA VAL A 23 -2.24 -2.97 -1.58
C VAL A 23 -1.89 -2.08 -2.75
N HIS A 24 -2.79 -1.15 -3.03
CA HIS A 24 -2.63 -0.10 -4.02
C HIS A 24 -2.40 1.23 -3.31
N ILE A 25 -1.31 1.92 -3.66
CA ILE A 25 -1.00 3.24 -3.11
C ILE A 25 -1.27 4.31 -4.16
N PHE A 26 -1.99 5.34 -3.74
CA PHE A 26 -2.35 6.49 -4.54
C PHE A 26 -1.76 7.78 -3.97
N GLU A 27 -1.23 8.62 -4.84
CA GLU A 27 -0.79 9.98 -4.56
C GLU A 27 -1.46 10.90 -5.59
N ASP A 28 -2.05 12.00 -5.14
CA ASP A 28 -2.74 12.97 -6.01
C ASP A 28 -3.77 12.35 -6.99
N GLY A 29 -4.47 11.31 -6.52
CA GLY A 29 -5.50 10.61 -7.29
C GLY A 29 -4.98 9.57 -8.30
N GLN A 30 -3.66 9.44 -8.45
CA GLN A 30 -3.03 8.48 -9.36
C GLN A 30 -2.50 7.27 -8.61
N ARG A 31 -2.68 6.07 -9.17
CA ARG A 31 -2.10 4.83 -8.62
C ARG A 31 -0.60 4.80 -8.92
N MET A 32 0.21 4.87 -7.88
CA MET A 32 1.67 4.95 -7.99
C MET A 32 2.37 3.61 -7.77
N LEU A 33 1.75 2.73 -6.98
CA LEU A 33 2.40 1.51 -6.51
C LEU A 33 1.37 0.41 -6.23
N LYS A 34 1.70 -0.81 -6.67
CA LYS A 34 1.11 -2.07 -6.21
C LYS A 34 2.17 -2.79 -5.36
N PHE A 35 1.82 -3.13 -4.13
CA PHE A 35 2.77 -3.66 -3.15
C PHE A 35 2.24 -4.95 -2.53
N ASP A 36 3.03 -6.01 -2.60
CA ASP A 36 2.76 -7.29 -1.96
C ASP A 36 3.08 -7.17 -0.46
N VAL A 37 2.07 -7.40 0.38
CA VAL A 37 2.22 -7.25 1.82
C VAL A 37 2.73 -8.52 2.50
N ASP A 38 2.66 -9.66 1.83
CA ASP A 38 3.12 -10.94 2.38
C ASP A 38 4.63 -11.11 2.15
N THR A 39 5.11 -10.79 0.94
CA THR A 39 6.55 -10.80 0.62
C THR A 39 7.24 -9.47 0.88
N TRP A 40 6.47 -8.44 1.23
CA TRP A 40 6.95 -7.08 1.48
C TRP A 40 7.73 -6.50 0.29
N SER A 41 7.21 -6.68 -0.92
CA SER A 41 7.90 -6.38 -2.17
C SER A 41 7.05 -5.52 -3.12
N VAL A 42 7.73 -4.78 -4.01
CA VAL A 42 7.07 -4.00 -5.06
C VAL A 42 6.62 -4.94 -6.17
N MET A 43 5.33 -4.95 -6.47
CA MET A 43 4.79 -5.68 -7.62
C MET A 43 4.80 -4.82 -8.89
N GLU A 44 4.43 -3.55 -8.76
CA GLU A 44 4.30 -2.63 -9.91
C GLU A 44 4.46 -1.17 -9.46
N GLY A 45 5.09 -0.34 -10.28
CA GLY A 45 5.26 1.08 -10.02
C GLY A 45 6.49 1.38 -9.16
N LYS A 46 6.48 2.53 -8.47
CA LYS A 46 7.67 3.04 -7.75
C LYS A 46 7.39 3.23 -6.28
N LEU A 47 8.20 2.59 -5.43
CA LEU A 47 8.20 2.82 -4.00
C LEU A 47 8.85 4.17 -3.67
N THR A 48 8.03 5.21 -3.59
CA THR A 48 8.49 6.54 -3.15
C THR A 48 8.79 6.53 -1.64
N PRO A 49 9.63 7.46 -1.13
CA PRO A 49 9.86 7.59 0.31
C PRO A 49 8.57 7.80 1.11
N LYS A 50 7.58 8.49 0.52
CA LYS A 50 6.29 8.71 1.16
C LYS A 50 5.50 7.41 1.31
N ALA A 51 5.41 6.63 0.22
CA ALA A 51 4.75 5.33 0.22
C ALA A 51 5.43 4.34 1.16
N LYS A 52 6.77 4.29 1.18
CA LYS A 52 7.54 3.44 2.10
C LYS A 52 7.19 3.75 3.56
N LYS A 53 7.24 5.02 3.95
CA LYS A 53 6.91 5.44 5.32
C LYS A 53 5.44 5.17 5.67
N ALA A 54 4.52 5.32 4.71
CA ALA A 54 3.11 4.98 4.91
C ALA A 54 2.91 3.48 5.16
N LEU A 55 3.54 2.61 4.37
CA LEU A 55 3.48 1.16 4.55
C LEU A 55 4.08 0.73 5.90
N GLU A 56 5.24 1.29 6.27
CA GLU A 56 5.87 1.01 7.57
C GLU A 56 5.01 1.43 8.76
N MET A 57 4.31 2.59 8.67
CA MET A 57 3.36 3.03 9.71
C MET A 57 2.22 2.02 9.86
N LEU A 58 1.61 1.62 8.76
CA LEU A 58 0.47 0.69 8.79
C LEU A 58 0.86 -0.71 9.28
N ARG A 59 2.08 -1.17 8.94
CA ARG A 59 2.64 -2.43 9.48
C ARG A 59 2.85 -2.34 10.99
N LYS A 60 3.34 -1.20 11.50
CA LYS A 60 3.51 -0.97 12.95
C LYS A 60 2.16 -0.88 13.68
N GLU A 61 1.14 -0.37 13.02
CA GLU A 61 -0.24 -0.31 13.53
C GLU A 61 -0.94 -1.69 13.52
N GLY A 62 -0.36 -2.70 12.84
CA GLY A 62 -0.93 -4.05 12.75
C GLY A 62 -2.11 -4.17 11.78
N VAL A 63 -2.28 -3.21 10.86
CA VAL A 63 -3.38 -3.21 9.88
C VAL A 63 -2.96 -3.66 8.48
N LEU A 64 -1.65 -3.80 8.23
CA LEU A 64 -1.06 -4.47 7.05
C LEU A 64 -0.28 -5.71 7.48
#